data_AF-A0A1F6BY00-F1
#
_entry.id   AF-A0A1F6BY00-F1
#
_cell.length_a   1.000
_cell.length_b   1.000
_cell.length_c   1.000
_cell.angle_alpha   90.00
_cell.angle_beta   90.00
_cell.angle_gamma   90.00
#
_symmetry.space_group_name_H-M   'P 1'
#
loop_
_entity.id
_entity.type
_entity.pdbx_description
1 polymer ?
#
loop_
_entity_poly.entity_id
_entity_poly.type
_entity_poly.pdbx_seq_one_letter_code
_entity_poly.pdbx_strand_id
1 'polypeptide(L)'
;MNLRSVLIPVAAFAVTVTGASAFNSELLQKAGLTEDQISAFEEAKELREAGDLDAARDVLEEAGVDEGVMERLRDTMHGHHKALRAAIEDNDYEAFREAIEGSPLADIINTEEEFERFVEAHNLIKNGDKESAKEIFDDLGIEGPGKHIKMFNGDKEPPFFEQLTDEQKEELKAAFESRDHDKVKELLASYGIELPEKSEGKGFGFGRGMHKEMNND
;
A
#
# COMPACT_ATOMS: atom_id res chain seq x y z
N MET A 1 34.78 10.23 -33.44
CA MET A 1 35.03 11.19 -32.34
C MET A 1 33.71 11.40 -31.63
N ASN A 2 33.48 11.11 -30.35
CA ASN A 2 34.33 10.62 -29.26
C ASN A 2 33.42 9.83 -28.31
N LEU A 3 33.82 8.61 -27.95
CA LEU A 3 33.36 7.97 -26.72
C LEU A 3 33.88 8.82 -25.56
N ARG A 4 33.01 9.60 -24.92
CA ARG A 4 33.31 10.16 -23.60
C ARG A 4 32.85 9.14 -22.57
N SER A 5 33.80 8.26 -22.25
CA SER A 5 33.90 7.57 -20.97
C SER A 5 33.69 8.56 -19.82
N VAL A 6 32.49 8.58 -19.25
CA VAL A 6 32.29 9.08 -17.90
C VAL A 6 32.36 7.85 -17.02
N LEU A 7 33.57 7.57 -16.53
CA LEU A 7 33.79 6.74 -15.36
C LEU A 7 33.15 7.49 -14.19
N ILE A 8 31.92 7.14 -13.84
CA ILE A 8 31.35 7.52 -12.55
C ILE A 8 32.08 6.66 -11.53
N PRO A 9 32.83 7.25 -10.58
CA PRO A 9 33.44 6.47 -9.53
C PRO A 9 32.30 5.84 -8.73
N VAL A 10 32.19 4.51 -8.81
CA VAL A 10 31.40 3.71 -7.86
C VAL A 10 31.94 4.07 -6.48
N ALA A 11 31.28 5.01 -5.81
CA ALA A 11 31.53 5.29 -4.43
C ALA A 11 31.19 3.98 -3.72
N ALA A 12 32.20 3.36 -3.11
CA ALA A 12 31.99 2.30 -2.13
C ALA A 12 31.24 2.93 -0.96
N PHE A 13 29.92 3.04 -1.10
CA PHE A 13 29.02 3.37 -0.02
C PHE A 13 29.04 2.14 0.88
N ALA A 14 29.73 2.27 2.01
CA ALA A 14 29.52 1.37 3.12
C ALA A 14 28.10 1.62 3.61
N VAL A 15 27.12 0.95 2.99
CA VAL A 15 25.74 0.92 3.46
C VAL A 15 25.80 0.19 4.80
N THR A 16 25.84 0.96 5.88
CA THR A 16 25.45 0.47 7.19
C THR A 16 23.97 0.14 7.07
N VAL A 17 23.67 -1.13 6.79
CA VAL A 17 22.30 -1.67 6.72
C VAL A 17 21.73 -1.63 8.14
N THR A 18 21.25 -0.47 8.56
CA THR A 18 20.40 -0.29 9.72
C THR A 18 19.13 0.39 9.26
N GLY A 19 18.32 -0.36 8.53
CA GLY A 19 16.99 0.03 8.12
C GLY A 19 16.29 -1.19 7.58
N ALA A 20 15.22 -1.62 8.23
CA ALA A 20 14.35 -2.68 7.73
C ALA A 20 13.81 -2.25 6.37
N SER A 21 14.42 -2.72 5.29
CA SER A 21 13.93 -2.47 3.95
C SER A 21 12.60 -3.21 3.79
N ALA A 22 11.55 -2.48 3.41
CA ALA A 22 10.25 -3.07 3.07
C ALA A 22 10.30 -3.84 1.73
N PHE A 23 11.40 -3.74 0.98
CA PHE A 23 11.67 -4.60 -0.15
C PHE A 23 12.48 -5.80 0.32
N ASN A 24 11.83 -6.95 0.29
CA ASN A 24 12.49 -8.22 0.54
C ASN A 24 13.51 -8.46 -0.59
N SER A 25 14.80 -8.35 -0.27
CA SER A 25 15.91 -8.53 -1.21
C SER A 25 15.90 -9.93 -1.83
N GLU A 26 15.46 -10.94 -1.07
CA GLU A 26 15.30 -12.31 -1.55
C GLU A 26 14.19 -12.42 -2.60
N LEU A 27 13.09 -11.66 -2.45
CA LEU A 27 12.03 -11.59 -3.46
C LEU A 27 12.51 -10.93 -4.75
N LEU A 28 13.34 -9.88 -4.65
CA LEU A 28 13.95 -9.23 -5.81
C LEU A 28 14.93 -10.17 -6.53
N GLN A 29 15.73 -10.93 -5.77
CA GLN A 29 16.59 -11.98 -6.33
C GLN A 29 15.78 -13.09 -7.01
N LYS A 30 14.65 -13.50 -6.42
CA LYS A 30 13.73 -14.48 -7.01
C LYS A 30 13.08 -13.97 -8.31
N ALA A 31 12.91 -12.66 -8.45
CA ALA A 31 12.51 -12.02 -9.72
C ALA A 31 13.66 -11.94 -10.75
N GLY A 32 14.87 -12.36 -10.38
CA GLY A 32 16.04 -12.41 -11.25
C GLY A 32 16.69 -11.04 -11.46
N LEU A 33 16.61 -10.16 -10.46
CA LEU A 33 17.33 -8.89 -10.47
C LEU A 33 18.78 -9.09 -10.05
N THR A 34 19.67 -8.28 -10.63
CA THR A 34 21.09 -8.25 -10.24
C THR A 34 21.28 -7.43 -8.95
N GLU A 35 22.44 -7.59 -8.30
CA GLU A 35 22.80 -6.79 -7.12
C GLU A 35 22.79 -5.28 -7.41
N ASP A 36 23.25 -4.88 -8.60
CA ASP A 36 23.23 -3.48 -9.05
C ASP A 36 21.79 -2.96 -9.20
N GLN A 37 20.90 -3.77 -9.77
CA GLN A 37 19.47 -3.43 -9.90
C GLN A 37 18.79 -3.32 -8.54
N ILE A 38 19.08 -4.26 -7.62
CA ILE A 38 18.55 -4.23 -6.25
C ILE A 38 18.97 -2.96 -5.53
N SER A 39 20.26 -2.60 -5.62
CA SER A 39 20.80 -1.37 -5.02
C SER A 39 20.12 -0.12 -5.60
N ALA A 40 19.87 -0.10 -6.91
CA ALA A 40 19.16 0.99 -7.58
C ALA A 40 17.70 1.14 -7.10
N PHE A 41 17.02 0.05 -6.73
CA PHE A 41 15.68 0.13 -6.12
C PHE A 41 15.70 0.78 -4.72
N GLU A 42 16.75 0.56 -3.95
CA GLU A 42 16.92 1.19 -2.63
C GLU A 42 17.15 2.70 -2.78
N GLU A 43 18.08 3.10 -3.65
CA GLU A 43 18.34 4.52 -3.93
C GLU A 43 17.11 5.22 -4.53
N ALA A 44 16.45 4.59 -5.51
CA ALA A 44 15.24 5.13 -6.11
C ALA A 44 14.11 5.30 -5.09
N LYS A 45 14.03 4.46 -4.04
CA LYS A 45 13.06 4.63 -2.96
C LYS A 45 13.35 5.89 -2.15
N GLU A 46 14.60 6.11 -1.74
CA GLU A 46 14.99 7.31 -0.98
C GLU A 46 14.67 8.59 -1.76
N LEU A 47 14.96 8.59 -3.07
CA LEU A 47 14.63 9.70 -3.97
C LEU A 47 13.11 9.93 -4.06
N ARG A 48 12.31 8.86 -4.14
CA ARG A 48 10.84 8.97 -4.12
C ARG A 48 10.30 9.50 -2.78
N GLU A 49 10.91 9.13 -1.66
CA GLU A 49 10.55 9.65 -0.34
C GLU A 49 10.91 11.14 -0.21
N ALA A 50 12.00 11.57 -0.83
CA ALA A 50 12.37 12.98 -0.97
C ALA A 50 11.50 13.75 -1.99
N GLY A 51 10.65 13.06 -2.76
CA GLY A 51 9.77 13.64 -3.77
C GLY A 51 10.42 13.81 -5.15
N ASP A 52 11.65 13.33 -5.35
CA ASP A 52 12.37 13.40 -6.61
C ASP A 52 12.09 12.15 -7.47
N LEU A 53 10.96 12.18 -8.16
CA LEU A 53 10.50 11.06 -9.00
C LEU A 53 11.32 10.91 -10.28
N ASP A 54 11.85 12.00 -10.81
CA ASP A 54 12.64 11.99 -12.04
C ASP A 54 14.01 11.37 -11.78
N ALA A 55 14.70 11.79 -10.71
CA ALA A 55 15.97 11.18 -10.32
C ALA A 55 15.81 9.70 -9.96
N ALA A 56 14.73 9.34 -9.26
CA ALA A 56 14.45 7.94 -8.93
C ALA A 56 14.30 7.08 -10.20
N ARG A 57 13.66 7.63 -11.24
CA ARG A 57 13.53 6.94 -12.52
C ARG A 57 14.88 6.80 -13.22
N ASP A 58 15.67 7.88 -13.25
CA ASP A 58 16.97 7.88 -13.92
C ASP A 58 17.92 6.85 -13.30
N VAL A 59 17.93 6.71 -11.97
CA VAL A 59 18.71 5.69 -11.24
C VAL A 59 18.33 4.27 -11.67
N LEU A 60 17.03 3.99 -11.79
CA LEU A 60 16.54 2.68 -12.24
C LEU A 60 16.92 2.42 -13.70
N GLU A 61 16.77 3.43 -14.57
CA GLU A 61 17.10 3.32 -15.99
C GLU A 61 18.61 3.10 -16.20
N GLU A 62 19.46 3.78 -15.43
CA GLU A 62 20.92 3.61 -15.45
C GLU A 62 21.36 2.22 -15.00
N ALA A 63 20.67 1.65 -14.00
CA ALA A 63 20.89 0.28 -13.55
C ALA A 63 20.33 -0.79 -14.52
N GLY A 64 19.78 -0.38 -15.65
CA GLY A 64 19.19 -1.28 -16.65
C GLY A 64 17.89 -1.93 -16.17
N VAL A 65 17.15 -1.27 -15.27
CA VAL A 65 15.79 -1.68 -14.90
C VAL A 65 14.83 -1.19 -15.99
N ASP A 66 14.70 -2.01 -17.03
CA ASP A 66 13.78 -1.76 -18.14
C ASP A 66 12.35 -2.26 -17.87
N GLU A 67 11.45 -2.04 -18.83
CA GLU A 67 10.05 -2.50 -18.75
C GLU A 67 9.94 -4.02 -18.58
N GLY A 68 10.84 -4.81 -19.18
CA GLY A 68 10.85 -6.26 -19.04
C GLY A 68 11.34 -6.74 -17.67
N VAL A 69 12.28 -6.01 -17.05
CA VAL A 69 12.66 -6.23 -15.64
C VAL A 69 11.47 -5.91 -14.73
N MET A 70 10.80 -4.79 -14.96
CA MET A 70 9.63 -4.37 -14.17
C MET A 70 8.43 -5.32 -14.33
N GLU A 71 8.22 -5.88 -15.52
CA GLU A 71 7.18 -6.89 -15.77
C GLU A 71 7.46 -8.17 -14.98
N ARG A 72 8.68 -8.70 -15.07
CA ARG A 72 9.09 -9.88 -14.28
C ARG A 72 8.95 -9.66 -12.78
N LEU A 73 9.37 -8.49 -12.31
CA LEU A 73 9.21 -8.12 -10.90
C LEU A 73 7.74 -8.09 -10.51
N ARG A 74 6.87 -7.45 -11.31
CA ARG A 74 5.43 -7.40 -11.05
C ARG A 74 4.81 -8.80 -11.01
N ASP A 75 5.18 -9.69 -11.93
CA ASP A 75 4.67 -11.06 -11.96
C ASP A 75 5.09 -11.85 -10.73
N THR A 76 6.36 -11.76 -10.32
CA THR A 76 6.85 -12.39 -9.09
C THR A 76 6.14 -11.84 -7.86
N MET A 77 5.99 -10.51 -7.74
CA MET A 77 5.25 -9.90 -6.63
C MET A 77 3.77 -10.31 -6.63
N HIS A 78 3.14 -10.40 -7.79
CA HIS A 78 1.75 -10.83 -7.90
C HIS A 78 1.57 -12.30 -7.51
N GLY A 79 2.49 -13.17 -7.92
CA GLY A 79 2.52 -14.57 -7.51
C GLY A 79 2.72 -14.73 -6.00
N HIS A 80 3.65 -13.96 -5.43
CA HIS A 80 3.90 -13.92 -3.99
C HIS A 80 2.67 -13.48 -3.19
N HIS A 81 2.02 -12.37 -3.58
CA HIS A 81 0.81 -11.90 -2.93
C HIS A 81 -0.35 -12.93 -3.05
N LYS A 82 -0.43 -13.69 -4.15
CA LYS A 82 -1.40 -14.78 -4.28
C LYS A 82 -1.11 -15.93 -3.32
N ALA A 83 0.15 -16.35 -3.20
CA ALA A 83 0.56 -17.41 -2.28
C ALA A 83 0.28 -17.02 -0.83
N LEU A 84 0.67 -15.80 -0.44
CA LEU A 84 0.38 -15.26 0.89
C LEU A 84 -1.12 -15.25 1.18
N ARG A 85 -1.92 -14.77 0.23
CA ARG A 85 -3.39 -14.75 0.38
C ARG A 85 -3.98 -16.15 0.50
N ALA A 86 -3.51 -17.11 -0.29
CA ALA A 86 -3.97 -18.49 -0.21
C ALA A 86 -3.66 -19.09 1.16
N ALA A 87 -2.43 -18.91 1.67
CA ALA A 87 -2.05 -19.38 3.00
C ALA A 87 -2.95 -18.81 4.11
N ILE A 88 -3.31 -17.52 4.03
CA ILE A 88 -4.24 -16.89 4.97
C ILE A 88 -5.66 -17.47 4.83
N GLU A 89 -6.16 -17.64 3.61
CA GLU A 89 -7.50 -18.14 3.34
C GLU A 89 -7.66 -19.63 3.72
N ASP A 90 -6.59 -20.42 3.57
CA ASP A 90 -6.54 -21.84 3.91
C ASP A 90 -6.10 -22.10 5.36
N ASN A 91 -5.79 -21.04 6.13
CA ASN A 91 -5.28 -21.12 7.50
C ASN A 91 -4.00 -21.97 7.61
N ASP A 92 -3.12 -21.89 6.61
CA ASP A 92 -1.87 -22.66 6.51
C ASP A 92 -0.69 -21.83 7.02
N TYR A 93 -0.32 -22.03 8.29
CA TYR A 93 0.78 -21.30 8.94
C TYR A 93 2.14 -21.59 8.32
N GLU A 94 2.41 -22.83 7.90
CA GLU A 94 3.70 -23.21 7.31
C GLU A 94 3.88 -22.55 5.93
N ALA A 95 2.83 -22.58 5.09
CA ALA A 95 2.85 -21.88 3.81
C ALA A 95 2.93 -20.35 3.99
N PHE A 96 2.32 -19.82 5.04
CA PHE A 96 2.41 -18.41 5.39
C PHE A 96 3.84 -18.02 5.79
N ARG A 97 4.50 -18.81 6.64
CA ARG A 97 5.90 -18.59 7.06
C ARG A 97 6.85 -18.57 5.88
N GLU A 98 6.73 -19.53 4.96
CA GLU A 98 7.53 -19.58 3.74
C GLU A 98 7.26 -18.35 2.87
N ALA A 99 6.00 -17.91 2.76
CA ALA A 99 5.65 -16.72 1.99
C ALA A 99 6.24 -15.45 2.61
N ILE A 100 6.27 -15.30 3.93
CA ILE A 100 6.77 -14.05 4.55
C ILE A 100 8.27 -14.05 4.81
N GLU A 101 8.99 -15.15 4.56
CA GLU A 101 10.42 -15.27 4.81
C GLU A 101 11.22 -14.10 4.20
N GLY A 102 12.16 -13.55 4.97
CA GLY A 102 12.96 -12.39 4.55
C GLY A 102 12.22 -11.05 4.53
N SER A 103 10.95 -11.00 4.95
CA SER A 103 10.21 -9.75 5.12
C SER A 103 10.14 -9.30 6.58
N PRO A 104 9.97 -7.99 6.87
CA PRO A 104 9.72 -7.51 8.23
C PRO A 104 8.50 -8.16 8.90
N LEU A 105 7.56 -8.69 8.12
CA LEU A 105 6.39 -9.37 8.65
C LEU A 105 6.75 -10.71 9.32
N ALA A 106 7.85 -11.37 8.91
CA ALA A 106 8.34 -12.58 9.55
C ALA A 106 8.89 -12.36 10.97
N ASP A 107 9.41 -11.16 11.23
CA ASP A 107 9.86 -10.79 12.57
C ASP A 107 8.67 -10.51 13.50
N ILE A 108 7.60 -9.97 12.93
CA ILE A 108 6.38 -9.60 13.66
C ILE A 108 5.48 -10.80 13.93
N ILE A 109 5.26 -11.66 12.93
CA ILE A 109 4.42 -12.86 13.04
C ILE A 109 5.34 -14.06 12.99
N ASN A 110 5.75 -14.52 14.16
CA ASN A 110 6.71 -15.62 14.29
C ASN A 110 6.14 -16.82 15.06
N THR A 111 4.90 -16.72 15.53
CA THR A 111 4.14 -17.82 16.16
C THR A 111 2.82 -18.12 15.44
N GLU A 112 2.30 -19.32 15.65
CA GLU A 112 1.01 -19.75 15.11
C GLU A 112 -0.15 -18.94 15.72
N GLU A 113 -0.07 -18.57 17.01
CA GLU A 113 -1.07 -17.73 17.68
C GLU A 113 -1.15 -16.31 17.05
N GLU A 114 -0.01 -15.70 16.73
CA GLU A 114 0.02 -14.40 16.02
C GLU A 114 -0.54 -14.52 14.61
N PHE A 115 -0.26 -15.64 13.94
CA PHE A 115 -0.82 -15.94 12.62
C PHE A 115 -2.34 -16.10 12.68
N GLU A 116 -2.89 -16.81 13.67
CA GLU A 116 -4.34 -16.93 13.85
C GLU A 116 -5.00 -15.56 14.03
N ARG A 117 -4.42 -14.67 14.86
CA ARG A 117 -4.89 -13.28 15.00
C ARG A 117 -4.80 -12.52 13.68
N PHE A 118 -3.73 -12.72 12.92
CA PHE A 118 -3.59 -12.11 11.61
C PHE A 118 -4.66 -12.58 10.61
N VAL A 119 -5.01 -13.87 10.62
CA VAL A 119 -6.11 -14.42 9.80
C VAL A 119 -7.45 -13.87 10.25
N GLU A 120 -7.69 -13.73 11.57
CA GLU A 120 -8.88 -13.09 12.11
C GLU A 120 -9.03 -11.66 11.59
N ALA A 121 -7.98 -10.84 11.68
CA ALA A 121 -7.95 -9.49 11.15
C ALA A 121 -8.25 -9.46 9.64
N HIS A 122 -7.66 -10.38 8.86
CA HIS A 122 -7.93 -10.51 7.43
C HIS A 122 -9.42 -10.82 7.15
N ASN A 123 -10.03 -11.71 7.92
CA ASN A 123 -11.44 -12.05 7.78
C ASN A 123 -12.37 -10.88 8.13
N LEU A 124 -12.04 -10.12 9.19
CA LEU A 124 -12.77 -8.91 9.55
C LEU A 124 -12.74 -7.87 8.41
N ILE A 125 -11.59 -7.67 7.76
CA ILE A 125 -11.48 -6.78 6.58
C ILE A 125 -12.33 -7.27 5.42
N LYS A 126 -12.30 -8.58 5.15
CA LYS A 126 -13.09 -9.21 4.09
C LYS A 126 -14.59 -9.01 4.32
N ASN A 127 -15.01 -9.00 5.58
CA ASN A 127 -16.38 -8.76 6.00
C ASN A 127 -16.75 -7.27 6.11
N GLY A 128 -15.79 -6.36 5.86
CA GLY A 128 -15.99 -4.91 5.89
C GLY A 128 -15.66 -4.25 7.21
N ASP A 129 -15.40 -5.02 8.26
CA ASP A 129 -15.04 -4.56 9.59
C ASP A 129 -13.53 -4.25 9.69
N LYS A 130 -13.14 -3.10 9.12
CA LYS A 130 -11.72 -2.71 9.13
C LYS A 130 -11.28 -2.06 10.45
N GLU A 131 -12.21 -1.72 11.34
CA GLU A 131 -11.88 -1.10 12.62
C GLU A 131 -11.42 -2.16 13.61
N SER A 132 -12.20 -3.23 13.80
CA SER A 132 -11.78 -4.35 14.64
C SER A 132 -10.55 -5.05 14.06
N ALA A 133 -10.43 -5.17 12.74
CA ALA A 133 -9.20 -5.68 12.13
C ALA A 133 -7.97 -4.79 12.40
N LYS A 134 -8.18 -3.47 12.48
CA LYS A 134 -7.11 -2.52 12.76
C LYS A 134 -6.62 -2.69 14.20
N GLU A 135 -7.52 -2.85 15.17
CA GLU A 135 -7.12 -3.12 16.56
C GLU A 135 -6.21 -4.35 16.65
N ILE A 136 -6.56 -5.42 15.95
CA ILE A 136 -5.73 -6.63 15.91
C ILE A 136 -4.37 -6.37 15.24
N PHE A 137 -4.32 -5.63 14.13
CA PHE A 137 -3.04 -5.30 13.52
C PHE A 137 -2.17 -4.36 14.37
N ASP A 138 -2.77 -3.35 15.00
CA ASP A 138 -2.05 -2.45 15.91
C ASP A 138 -1.47 -3.23 17.10
N ASP A 139 -2.21 -4.17 17.67
CA ASP A 139 -1.75 -5.09 18.72
C ASP A 139 -0.59 -5.99 18.26
N LEU A 140 -0.62 -6.44 17.01
CA LEU A 140 0.46 -7.20 16.38
C LEU A 140 1.63 -6.29 15.99
N GLY A 141 1.54 -4.96 16.11
CA GLY A 141 2.58 -4.03 15.67
C GLY A 141 2.67 -3.89 14.14
N ILE A 142 1.61 -4.28 13.43
CA ILE A 142 1.49 -4.22 11.96
C ILE A 142 0.73 -2.96 11.58
N GLU A 143 1.19 -2.28 10.53
CA GLU A 143 0.49 -1.11 10.05
C GLU A 143 -0.83 -1.49 9.35
N GLY A 144 -1.95 -1.37 10.06
CA GLY A 144 -3.27 -1.80 9.60
C GLY A 144 -3.88 -1.00 8.44
N PRO A 145 -4.98 -1.50 7.83
CA PRO A 145 -5.66 -0.91 6.69
C PRO A 145 -6.43 0.33 7.12
N GLY A 146 -5.73 1.46 7.14
CA GLY A 146 -6.31 2.75 7.54
C GLY A 146 -5.31 3.88 7.61
N LYS A 147 -4.01 3.59 7.76
CA LYS A 147 -2.98 4.65 7.77
C LYS A 147 -2.65 5.26 6.40
N HIS A 148 -3.13 4.66 5.31
CA HIS A 148 -3.12 5.28 3.98
C HIS A 148 -4.42 5.99 3.64
N ILE A 149 -5.06 6.66 4.60
CA ILE A 149 -5.80 7.88 4.28
C ILE A 149 -4.73 8.93 3.89
N LYS A 150 -4.24 8.83 2.64
CA LYS A 150 -3.76 9.99 1.89
C LYS A 150 -5.00 10.85 1.58
N MET A 151 -5.59 11.44 2.61
CA MET A 151 -6.53 12.57 2.45
C MET A 151 -6.00 13.85 3.09
N PHE A 152 -4.70 13.93 3.38
CA PHE A 152 -4.11 15.12 3.99
C PHE A 152 -2.68 15.43 3.52
N ASN A 153 -2.27 15.00 2.32
CA ASN A 153 -1.04 15.52 1.68
C ASN A 153 -1.41 16.61 0.66
N GLY A 154 -1.90 17.71 1.21
CA GLY A 154 -2.29 18.93 0.53
C GLY A 154 -3.29 19.63 1.44
N ASP A 155 -2.93 20.82 1.91
CA ASP A 155 -3.68 21.68 2.85
C ASP A 155 -5.07 22.15 2.35
N LYS A 156 -5.81 21.29 1.67
CA LYS A 156 -7.16 21.57 1.20
C LYS A 156 -8.09 20.51 1.72
N GLU A 157 -8.75 20.88 2.82
CA GLU A 157 -10.07 20.34 3.12
C GLU A 157 -10.89 20.31 1.81
N PRO A 158 -11.79 19.31 1.62
CA PRO A 158 -12.67 19.32 0.47
C PRO A 158 -13.32 20.71 0.34
N PRO A 159 -13.47 21.28 -0.86
CA PRO A 159 -13.89 22.69 -1.03
C PRO A 159 -15.26 23.02 -0.43
N PHE A 160 -16.01 22.01 0.00
CA PHE A 160 -17.27 22.16 0.74
C PHE A 160 -17.07 22.30 2.27
N PHE A 161 -15.95 21.86 2.84
CA PHE A 161 -15.64 22.04 4.28
C PHE A 161 -15.46 23.50 4.65
N GLU A 162 -14.98 24.35 3.74
CA GLU A 162 -14.90 25.81 3.97
C GLU A 162 -16.28 26.48 4.14
N GLN A 163 -17.35 25.80 3.72
CA GLN A 163 -18.73 26.28 3.82
C GLN A 163 -19.44 25.77 5.07
N LEU A 164 -18.78 24.90 5.85
CA LEU A 164 -19.31 24.29 7.06
C LEU A 164 -18.79 24.99 8.31
N THR A 165 -19.65 25.10 9.32
CA THR A 165 -19.24 25.55 10.65
C THR A 165 -18.40 24.49 11.36
N ASP A 166 -17.65 24.89 12.38
CA ASP A 166 -16.83 23.96 13.18
C ASP A 166 -17.66 22.83 13.81
N GLU A 167 -18.89 23.12 14.21
CA GLU A 167 -19.84 22.12 14.72
C GLU A 167 -20.29 21.12 13.64
N GLN A 168 -20.58 21.61 12.42
CA GLN A 168 -20.95 20.74 11.29
C GLN A 168 -19.77 19.88 10.82
N LYS A 169 -18.55 20.42 10.91
CA LYS A 169 -17.31 19.68 10.61
C LYS A 169 -17.09 18.54 11.59
N GLU A 170 -17.31 18.76 12.88
CA GLU A 170 -17.22 17.71 13.91
C GLU A 170 -18.23 16.60 13.67
N GLU A 171 -19.48 16.93 13.35
CA GLU A 171 -20.51 15.91 13.06
C GLU A 171 -20.22 15.12 11.78
N LEU A 172 -19.75 15.80 10.74
CA LEU A 172 -19.30 15.14 9.51
C LEU A 172 -18.09 14.27 9.75
N LYS A 173 -17.13 14.73 10.55
CA LYS A 173 -15.95 13.97 10.92
C LYS A 173 -16.34 12.72 11.72
N ALA A 174 -17.25 12.83 12.67
CA ALA A 174 -17.79 11.69 13.41
C ALA A 174 -18.50 10.69 12.47
N ALA A 175 -19.25 11.17 11.47
CA ALA A 175 -19.89 10.32 10.47
C ALA A 175 -18.90 9.66 9.49
N PHE A 176 -17.79 10.35 9.15
CA PHE A 176 -16.68 9.80 8.39
C PHE A 176 -15.92 8.73 9.19
N GLU A 177 -15.66 9.00 10.47
CA GLU A 177 -15.02 8.07 11.40
C GLU A 177 -15.89 6.82 11.59
N SER A 178 -17.22 6.97 11.67
CA SER A 178 -18.16 5.85 11.73
C SER A 178 -18.44 5.17 10.38
N ARG A 179 -17.79 5.61 9.29
CA ARG A 179 -18.00 5.12 7.91
C ARG A 179 -19.46 5.08 7.44
N ASP A 180 -20.28 5.94 8.01
CA ASP A 180 -21.70 6.00 7.69
C ASP A 180 -21.87 6.91 6.48
N HIS A 181 -21.62 6.36 5.30
CA HIS A 181 -21.67 7.10 4.03
C HIS A 181 -23.07 7.65 3.72
N ASP A 182 -24.13 7.01 4.22
CA ASP A 182 -25.51 7.47 4.08
C ASP A 182 -25.77 8.67 4.99
N LYS A 183 -25.31 8.61 6.25
CA LYS A 183 -25.37 9.74 7.18
C LYS A 183 -24.49 10.92 6.74
N VAL A 184 -23.32 10.67 6.17
CA VAL A 184 -22.49 11.73 5.57
C VAL A 184 -23.25 12.43 4.44
N LYS A 185 -23.94 11.67 3.59
CA LYS A 185 -24.76 12.23 2.50
C LYS A 185 -25.96 13.02 3.03
N GLU A 186 -26.61 12.52 4.08
CA GLU A 186 -27.73 13.18 4.75
C GLU A 186 -27.30 14.49 5.42
N LEU A 187 -26.18 14.47 6.15
CA LEU A 187 -25.61 15.65 6.79
C LEU A 187 -25.24 16.71 5.73
N LEU A 188 -24.54 16.32 4.66
CA LEU A 188 -24.17 17.25 3.58
C LEU A 188 -25.40 17.84 2.88
N ALA A 189 -26.42 17.02 2.61
CA ALA A 189 -27.68 17.49 2.05
C ALA A 189 -28.40 18.45 3.00
N SER A 190 -28.40 18.16 4.31
CA SER A 190 -28.97 19.05 5.32
C SER A 190 -28.27 20.41 5.40
N TYR A 191 -26.97 20.43 5.06
CA TYR A 191 -26.14 21.63 5.02
C TYR A 191 -26.20 22.37 3.68
N GLY A 192 -27.08 21.95 2.76
CA GLY A 192 -27.25 22.57 1.45
C GLY A 192 -26.10 22.28 0.48
N ILE A 193 -25.25 21.30 0.79
CA ILE A 193 -24.15 20.85 -0.07
C ILE A 193 -24.64 19.61 -0.82
N GLU A 194 -25.14 19.83 -2.03
CA GLU A 194 -25.50 18.74 -2.93
C GLU A 194 -24.22 18.12 -3.50
N LEU A 195 -23.90 16.90 -3.06
CA LEU A 195 -22.89 16.10 -3.72
C LEU A 195 -23.36 15.79 -5.15
N PRO A 196 -22.51 15.97 -6.18
CA PRO A 196 -22.89 15.67 -7.55
C PRO A 196 -23.39 14.22 -7.64
N GLU A 197 -24.62 14.06 -8.14
CA GLU A 197 -25.23 12.76 -8.34
C GLU A 197 -24.34 11.91 -9.25
N LYS A 198 -24.14 10.64 -8.88
CA LYS A 198 -23.19 9.70 -9.49
C LYS A 198 -23.23 9.78 -11.02
N SER A 199 -22.28 10.48 -11.63
CA SER A 199 -21.91 10.19 -13.01
C SER A 199 -21.29 8.80 -13.02
N GLU A 200 -21.94 7.88 -13.74
CA GLU A 200 -21.39 6.56 -14.05
C GLU A 200 -19.97 6.76 -14.60
N GLY A 201 -18.95 6.45 -13.79
CA GLY A 201 -17.56 6.40 -14.23
C GLY A 201 -16.53 7.27 -13.51
N LYS A 202 -16.89 8.18 -12.60
CA LYS A 202 -15.89 8.89 -11.76
C LYS A 202 -16.44 9.15 -10.36
N GLY A 203 -16.32 8.14 -9.49
CA GLY A 203 -16.52 8.33 -8.06
C GLY A 203 -15.43 9.27 -7.51
N PHE A 204 -15.83 10.22 -6.66
CA PHE A 204 -14.94 10.72 -5.61
C PHE A 204 -14.37 9.49 -4.90
N GLY A 205 -13.05 9.40 -4.80
CA GLY A 205 -12.29 8.19 -4.49
C GLY A 205 -12.52 7.60 -3.10
N PHE A 206 -13.72 7.09 -2.85
CA PHE A 206 -14.11 6.22 -1.75
C PHE A 206 -14.88 5.04 -2.35
N GLY A 207 -14.14 4.01 -2.78
CA GLY A 207 -14.76 2.81 -3.34
C GLY A 207 -13.97 2.26 -4.51
N ARG A 208 -12.90 1.50 -4.20
CA ARG A 208 -12.34 0.54 -5.14
C ARG A 208 -13.38 -0.57 -5.33
N GLY A 209 -13.80 -0.78 -6.58
CA GLY A 209 -14.98 -1.56 -6.91
C GLY A 209 -14.90 -3.05 -6.63
N MET A 210 -16.09 -3.66 -6.60
CA MET A 210 -16.44 -4.92 -7.25
C MET A 210 -17.91 -5.25 -6.93
N HIS A 211 -18.82 -5.00 -7.88
CA HIS A 211 -19.97 -5.87 -8.07
C HIS A 211 -19.77 -6.50 -9.44
N LYS A 212 -19.14 -7.68 -9.45
CA LYS A 212 -19.09 -8.55 -10.62
C LYS A 212 -20.38 -9.34 -10.59
N GLU A 213 -21.23 -9.11 -11.58
CA GLU A 213 -22.47 -9.83 -11.83
C GLU A 213 -22.19 -11.34 -11.84
N MET A 214 -22.97 -12.07 -11.04
CA MET A 214 -23.18 -13.49 -11.20
C MET A 214 -24.21 -13.65 -12.31
N ASN A 215 -23.77 -14.01 -13.52
CA ASN A 215 -24.66 -14.60 -14.51
C ASN A 215 -24.81 -16.08 -14.18
N ASN A 216 -25.99 -16.45 -13.68
CA ASN A 216 -26.54 -17.78 -13.82
C ASN A 216 -27.39 -17.79 -15.09
N ASP A 217 -26.96 -18.54 -16.10
CA ASP A 217 -27.80 -19.29 -17.04
C ASP A 217 -26.97 -20.43 -17.64
#